data_AF-A0A0E1W0G7-F1
#
_entry.id   AF-A0A0E1W0G7-F1
#
_cell.length_a   1.000
_cell.length_b   1.000
_cell.length_c   1.000
_cell.angle_alpha   90.00
_cell.angle_beta   90.00
_cell.angle_gamma   90.00
#
_symmetry.space_group_name_H-M   'P 1'
#
loop_
_entity.id
_entity.type
_entity.pdbx_description
1 polymer ?
#
loop_
_entity_poly.entity_id
_entity_poly.type
_entity_poly.pdbx_seq_one_letter_code
_entity_poly.pdbx_strand_id
1 'polypeptide(L)'
;MQSLSGESSNRVMWNDRYDTLLIARDPREIKNAIEKSVTDFGGLENYKELTGGADPFALMTPVCGLSANNIFKLMTEKDVPIDPTSIEYLENTSFAEHVNTLDSHKNYVVIVNDGRLGHKFLIDLPALTQGPRTAYIIQSDLGGGALPAVRVEDWISRRGSDPVSLDELNQLLSKDFSKMPDDVQTRLLASILQIDKDPHKVDIKKLHLDGKLRFASHEYDFRQFQRNAQYVAGLG
;
A
#
# COMPACT_ATOMS: atom_id res chain seq x y z
N MET A 1 7.01 9.50 -6.85
CA MET A 1 8.12 8.67 -6.33
C MET A 1 9.44 9.42 -6.29
N GLN A 2 9.90 10.06 -7.37
CA GLN A 2 11.20 10.78 -7.38
C GLN A 2 11.36 11.85 -6.27
N SER A 3 10.30 12.59 -5.95
CA SER A 3 10.33 13.60 -4.87
C SER A 3 10.60 13.02 -3.49
N LEU A 4 10.42 11.71 -3.26
CA LEU A 4 10.62 11.07 -1.95
C LEU A 4 12.09 10.94 -1.56
N SER A 5 13.02 11.31 -2.45
CA SER A 5 14.42 11.58 -2.10
C SER A 5 14.59 12.89 -1.32
N GLY A 6 13.61 13.79 -1.39
CA GLY A 6 13.54 15.01 -0.59
C GLY A 6 13.06 14.72 0.83
N GLU A 7 13.73 15.31 1.82
CA GLU A 7 13.51 15.06 3.24
C GLU A 7 12.05 15.36 3.68
N SER A 8 11.53 16.53 3.29
CA SER A 8 10.17 16.95 3.60
C SER A 8 9.13 16.04 2.95
N SER A 9 9.33 15.76 1.65
CA SER A 9 8.46 14.89 0.85
C SER A 9 8.38 13.48 1.44
N ASN A 10 9.52 12.90 1.83
CA ASN A 10 9.60 11.57 2.44
C ASN A 10 8.82 11.51 3.77
N ARG A 11 9.07 12.46 4.67
CA ARG A 11 8.43 12.48 6.00
C ARG A 11 6.95 12.77 5.94
N VAL A 12 6.50 13.70 5.08
CA VAL A 12 5.07 13.97 4.91
C VAL A 12 4.34 12.77 4.30
N MET A 13 4.92 12.14 3.29
CA MET A 13 4.30 10.99 2.63
C MET A 13 4.13 9.81 3.58
N TRP A 14 5.16 9.51 4.39
CA TRP A 14 5.21 8.31 5.23
C TRP A 14 4.91 8.56 6.71
N ASN A 15 4.38 9.73 7.06
CA ASN A 15 3.90 9.96 8.42
C ASN A 15 2.67 9.08 8.76
N ASP A 16 2.53 8.76 10.04
CA ASP A 16 1.55 7.82 10.59
C ASP A 16 0.36 8.48 11.30
N ARG A 17 0.23 9.82 11.25
CA ARG A 17 -1.00 10.51 11.67
C ARG A 17 -2.08 10.35 10.60
N TYR A 18 -3.08 9.52 10.90
CA TYR A 18 -4.15 9.17 9.97
C TYR A 18 -5.46 9.94 10.21
N ASP A 19 -5.64 10.52 11.39
CA ASP A 19 -6.80 11.33 11.79
C ASP A 19 -6.84 12.72 11.16
N THR A 20 -5.72 13.18 10.59
CA THR A 20 -5.61 14.43 9.84
C THR A 20 -5.50 14.20 8.33
N LEU A 21 -5.91 15.19 7.52
CA LEU A 21 -5.64 15.22 6.08
C LEU A 21 -4.14 15.08 5.82
N LEU A 22 -3.74 14.26 4.84
CA LEU A 22 -2.34 14.11 4.44
C LEU A 22 -1.75 15.46 4.01
N ILE A 23 -2.53 16.28 3.29
CA ILE A 23 -2.09 17.61 2.84
C ILE A 23 -2.02 18.65 3.96
N ALA A 24 -2.49 18.34 5.17
CA ALA A 24 -2.36 19.21 6.34
C ALA A 24 -1.09 18.91 7.15
N ARG A 25 -0.31 17.89 6.76
CA ARG A 25 0.94 17.52 7.42
C ARG A 25 2.02 18.56 7.17
N ASP A 26 2.50 19.19 8.23
CA ASP A 26 3.60 20.15 8.20
C ASP A 26 4.95 19.44 8.42
N PRO A 27 5.90 19.50 7.45
CA PRO A 27 7.21 18.89 7.59
C PRO A 27 8.00 19.34 8.82
N ARG A 28 7.87 20.61 9.22
CA ARG A 28 8.59 21.19 10.37
C ARG A 28 8.04 20.65 11.67
N GLU A 29 6.72 20.60 11.82
CA GLU A 29 6.08 19.99 12.99
C GLU A 29 6.42 18.50 13.11
N ILE A 30 6.44 17.77 11.99
CA ILE A 30 6.89 16.37 11.98
C ILE A 30 8.34 16.26 12.46
N LYS A 31 9.24 17.11 11.95
CA LYS A 31 10.65 17.11 12.37
C LYS A 31 10.80 17.45 13.86
N ASN A 32 10.10 18.47 14.35
CA ASN A 32 10.11 18.86 15.76
C ASN A 32 9.62 17.71 16.66
N ALA A 33 8.61 16.95 16.23
CA ALA A 33 8.13 15.78 16.96
C ALA A 33 9.19 14.66 17.01
N ILE A 34 9.95 14.45 15.93
CA ILE A 34 11.09 13.49 15.92
C ILE A 34 12.19 13.97 16.87
N GLU A 35 12.58 15.26 16.80
CA GLU A 35 13.59 15.85 17.69
C GLU A 35 13.19 15.74 19.16
N LYS A 36 11.91 15.96 19.47
CA LYS A 36 11.36 15.76 20.82
C LYS A 36 11.47 14.31 21.27
N SER A 37 11.08 13.35 20.43
CA SER A 37 11.20 11.92 20.71
C SER A 37 12.66 11.53 20.99
N VAL A 38 13.58 11.94 20.12
CA VAL A 38 15.02 11.69 20.29
C VAL A 38 15.55 12.28 21.60
N THR A 39 15.12 13.49 21.95
CA THR A 39 15.49 14.14 23.22
C THR A 39 14.94 13.39 24.43
N ASP A 40 13.68 12.94 24.38
CA ASP A 40 13.01 12.22 25.46
C ASP A 40 13.67 10.87 25.76
N PHE A 41 14.24 10.22 24.74
CA PHE A 41 14.99 8.98 24.88
C PHE A 41 16.50 9.20 25.09
N GLY A 42 16.93 10.40 25.47
CA GLY A 42 18.30 10.67 25.90
C GLY A 42 19.29 10.95 24.76
N GLY A 43 18.82 11.41 23.61
CA GLY A 43 19.64 11.76 22.45
C GLY A 43 19.71 10.67 21.38
N LEU A 44 20.28 11.01 20.22
CA LEU A 44 20.23 10.18 19.02
C LEU A 44 20.92 8.82 19.18
N GLU A 45 22.02 8.76 19.93
CA GLU A 45 22.76 7.53 20.18
C GLU A 45 21.91 6.52 20.98
N ASN A 46 21.39 6.96 22.13
CA ASN A 46 20.48 6.16 22.96
C ASN A 46 19.22 5.74 22.18
N TYR A 47 18.64 6.65 21.39
CA TYR A 47 17.48 6.32 20.55
C TYR A 47 17.81 5.19 19.57
N LYS A 48 18.94 5.28 18.86
CA LYS A 48 19.38 4.25 17.92
C LYS A 48 19.67 2.93 18.61
N GLU A 49 20.24 2.93 19.82
CA GLU A 49 20.40 1.68 20.58
C GLU A 49 19.05 1.03 20.90
N LEU A 50 18.06 1.82 21.36
CA LEU A 50 16.72 1.33 21.69
C LEU A 50 15.96 0.79 20.48
N THR A 51 16.17 1.36 19.29
CA THR A 51 15.46 0.97 18.06
C THR A 51 16.21 -0.06 17.22
N GLY A 52 17.30 -0.64 17.74
CA GLY A 52 18.08 -1.65 17.01
C GLY A 52 18.88 -1.08 15.82
N GLY A 53 19.30 0.18 15.93
CA GLY A 53 20.14 0.90 14.97
C GLY A 53 19.42 1.91 14.08
N ALA A 54 18.08 2.01 14.17
CA ALA A 54 17.29 2.85 13.29
C ALA A 54 17.39 4.34 13.66
N ASP A 55 17.86 5.14 12.71
CA ASP A 55 17.89 6.61 12.80
C ASP A 55 16.54 7.19 12.33
N PRO A 56 15.78 7.88 13.19
CA PRO A 56 14.45 8.39 12.83
C PRO A 56 14.50 9.60 11.88
N PHE A 57 15.66 10.21 11.64
CA PHE A 57 15.83 11.28 10.66
C PHE A 57 16.17 10.77 9.26
N ALA A 58 16.60 9.51 9.13
CA ALA A 58 16.98 8.94 7.85
C ALA A 58 15.80 8.90 6.87
N LEU A 59 16.09 9.05 5.58
CA LEU A 59 15.10 8.81 4.53
C LEU A 59 14.64 7.36 4.61
N MET A 60 13.33 7.16 4.72
CA MET A 60 12.76 5.83 4.86
C MET A 60 12.12 5.34 3.57
N THR A 61 12.10 4.02 3.40
CA THR A 61 11.18 3.33 2.50
C THR A 61 10.15 2.59 3.36
N PRO A 62 8.84 2.78 3.13
CA PRO A 62 7.78 2.23 3.97
C PRO A 62 7.62 0.72 3.81
N VAL A 63 7.23 0.04 4.89
CA VAL A 63 6.65 -1.31 4.85
C VAL A 63 5.23 -1.30 4.28
N CYS A 64 4.69 -2.48 3.96
CA CYS A 64 3.40 -2.69 3.28
C CYS A 64 2.23 -1.91 3.90
N GLY A 65 2.06 -1.99 5.23
CA GLY A 65 0.97 -1.31 5.93
C GLY A 65 1.04 0.21 5.83
N LEU A 66 2.24 0.77 6.00
CA LEU A 66 2.47 2.21 5.98
C LEU A 66 2.32 2.79 4.57
N SER A 67 2.81 2.06 3.55
CA SER A 67 2.67 2.49 2.15
C SER A 67 1.22 2.44 1.69
N ALA A 68 0.51 1.34 1.95
CA ALA A 68 -0.89 1.18 1.59
C ALA A 68 -1.78 2.24 2.27
N ASN A 69 -1.62 2.48 3.58
CA ASN A 69 -2.41 3.49 4.29
C ASN A 69 -2.20 4.89 3.72
N ASN A 70 -0.95 5.31 3.53
CA ASN A 70 -0.66 6.67 3.10
C ASN A 70 -1.00 6.92 1.63
N ILE A 71 -0.78 5.95 0.74
CA ILE A 71 -1.19 6.09 -0.66
C ILE A 71 -2.72 6.08 -0.76
N PHE A 72 -3.42 5.28 0.06
CA PHE A 72 -4.88 5.31 0.12
C PHE A 72 -5.40 6.70 0.52
N LYS A 73 -4.83 7.33 1.57
CA LYS A 73 -5.13 8.73 1.92
C LYS A 73 -4.85 9.68 0.77
N LEU A 74 -3.66 9.59 0.17
CA LEU A 74 -3.24 10.44 -0.94
C LEU A 74 -4.24 10.40 -2.11
N MET A 75 -4.77 9.22 -2.42
CA MET A 75 -5.74 9.02 -3.51
C MET A 75 -7.15 9.49 -3.16
N THR A 76 -7.63 9.23 -1.93
CA THR A 76 -9.05 9.34 -1.58
C THR A 76 -9.44 10.66 -0.91
N GLU A 77 -8.50 11.34 -0.25
CA GLU A 77 -8.82 12.55 0.51
C GLU A 77 -9.06 13.77 -0.40
N LYS A 78 -10.05 14.59 -0.03
CA LYS A 78 -10.33 15.88 -0.65
C LYS A 78 -10.33 17.00 0.38
N ASP A 79 -11.33 16.99 1.25
CA ASP A 79 -11.58 18.01 2.27
C ASP A 79 -11.86 17.39 3.65
N VAL A 80 -12.16 16.09 3.70
CA VAL A 80 -12.38 15.32 4.93
C VAL A 80 -11.25 14.32 5.14
N PRO A 81 -10.66 14.22 6.34
CA PRO A 81 -9.71 13.17 6.67
C PRO A 81 -10.33 11.79 6.49
N ILE A 82 -9.59 10.89 5.85
CA ILE A 82 -9.92 9.47 5.78
C ILE A 82 -8.87 8.72 6.58
N ASP A 83 -9.29 8.05 7.66
CA ASP A 83 -8.41 7.26 8.50
C ASP A 83 -8.44 5.78 8.06
N PRO A 84 -7.36 5.26 7.42
CA PRO A 84 -7.31 3.88 6.92
C PRO A 84 -7.26 2.82 8.03
N THR A 85 -7.13 3.21 9.30
CA THR A 85 -7.13 2.30 10.44
C THR A 85 -8.54 2.00 10.98
N SER A 86 -9.51 2.88 10.67
CA SER A 86 -10.89 2.79 11.15
C SER A 86 -11.91 2.49 10.04
N ILE A 87 -11.47 2.26 8.80
CA ILE A 87 -12.36 1.84 7.71
C ILE A 87 -12.96 0.45 7.97
N GLU A 88 -14.23 0.29 7.61
CA GLU A 88 -14.92 -0.99 7.66
C GLU A 88 -14.51 -1.86 6.47
N TYR A 89 -14.08 -3.09 6.76
CA TYR A 89 -13.64 -4.05 5.74
C TYR A 89 -14.71 -5.10 5.48
N LEU A 90 -14.82 -5.52 4.22
CA LEU A 90 -15.62 -6.65 3.78
C LEU A 90 -14.85 -7.96 4.03
N GLU A 91 -15.50 -8.91 4.71
CA GLU A 91 -14.94 -10.26 4.98
C GLU A 91 -15.75 -11.40 4.34
N ASN A 92 -17.03 -11.15 4.07
CA ASN A 92 -17.98 -12.15 3.57
C ASN A 92 -18.46 -11.88 2.14
N THR A 93 -17.82 -10.95 1.45
CA THR A 93 -18.11 -10.61 0.06
C THR A 93 -16.96 -11.10 -0.82
N SER A 94 -17.27 -11.77 -1.93
CA SER A 94 -16.27 -12.11 -2.94
C SER A 94 -15.75 -10.83 -3.60
N PHE A 95 -14.44 -10.76 -3.87
CA PHE A 95 -13.88 -9.64 -4.63
C PHE A 95 -14.54 -9.52 -6.02
N ALA A 96 -14.81 -10.65 -6.68
CA ALA A 96 -15.47 -10.67 -7.99
C ALA A 96 -16.88 -10.09 -7.94
N GLU A 97 -17.67 -10.46 -6.93
CA GLU A 97 -19.03 -9.93 -6.74
C GLU A 97 -18.97 -8.44 -6.42
N HIS A 98 -18.05 -8.03 -5.54
CA HIS A 98 -17.86 -6.64 -5.15
C HIS A 98 -17.52 -5.74 -6.34
N VAL A 99 -16.52 -6.12 -7.15
CA VAL A 99 -16.09 -5.34 -8.32
C VAL A 99 -17.21 -5.15 -9.34
N ASN A 100 -18.10 -6.14 -9.50
CA ASN A 100 -19.25 -6.04 -10.40
C ASN A 100 -20.31 -5.01 -9.94
N THR A 101 -20.30 -4.59 -8.68
CA THR A 101 -21.19 -3.53 -8.17
C THR A 101 -20.67 -2.12 -8.39
N LEU A 102 -19.39 -1.98 -8.76
CA LEU A 102 -18.73 -0.68 -8.90
C LEU A 102 -19.08 -0.03 -10.24
N ASP A 103 -19.48 1.23 -10.20
CA ASP A 103 -19.74 2.03 -11.40
C ASP A 103 -18.49 2.07 -12.30
N SER A 104 -18.66 1.67 -13.57
CA SER A 104 -17.61 1.65 -14.58
C SER A 104 -17.02 3.01 -14.89
N HIS A 105 -17.77 4.10 -14.70
CA HIS A 105 -17.38 5.46 -15.06
C HIS A 105 -16.61 6.18 -13.95
N LYS A 106 -16.34 5.50 -12.82
CA LYS A 106 -15.70 6.06 -11.65
C LYS A 106 -14.41 5.31 -11.32
N ASN A 107 -13.45 6.03 -10.72
CA ASN A 107 -12.22 5.42 -10.23
C ASN A 107 -12.43 4.93 -8.81
N TYR A 108 -11.88 3.76 -8.49
CA TYR A 108 -11.88 3.21 -7.14
C TYR A 108 -10.49 2.75 -6.78
N VAL A 109 -10.16 2.82 -5.51
CA VAL A 109 -8.99 2.16 -4.94
C VAL A 109 -9.45 1.16 -3.90
N VAL A 110 -8.97 -0.07 -4.01
CA VAL A 110 -9.23 -1.15 -3.05
C VAL A 110 -8.03 -1.27 -2.14
N ILE A 111 -8.25 -1.15 -0.83
CA ILE A 111 -7.26 -1.43 0.19
C ILE A 111 -7.45 -2.85 0.70
N VAL A 112 -6.45 -3.69 0.48
CA VAL A 112 -6.47 -5.12 0.79
C VAL A 112 -5.61 -5.37 2.02
N ASN A 113 -6.17 -6.03 3.01
CA ASN A 113 -5.46 -6.58 4.16
C ASN A 113 -5.55 -8.11 4.09
N ASP A 114 -4.49 -8.73 3.62
CA ASP A 114 -4.42 -10.16 3.37
C ASP A 114 -3.68 -10.88 4.49
N GLY A 115 -4.45 -11.41 5.44
CA GLY A 115 -3.92 -12.19 6.57
C GLY A 115 -3.25 -13.50 6.15
N ARG A 116 -3.48 -14.00 4.93
CA ARG A 116 -2.82 -15.22 4.42
C ARG A 116 -1.37 -14.95 4.06
N LEU A 117 -1.10 -13.74 3.59
CA LEU A 117 0.23 -13.26 3.26
C LEU A 117 0.90 -12.51 4.42
N GLY A 118 0.12 -12.05 5.41
CA GLY A 118 0.59 -11.07 6.38
C GLY A 118 0.89 -9.72 5.70
N HIS A 119 0.12 -9.37 4.67
CA HIS A 119 0.46 -8.31 3.72
C HIS A 119 -0.68 -7.30 3.54
N LYS A 120 -0.32 -6.06 3.21
CA LYS A 120 -1.26 -4.98 2.91
C LYS A 120 -0.85 -4.25 1.63
N PHE A 121 -1.75 -4.15 0.67
CA PHE A 121 -1.50 -3.52 -0.62
C PHE A 121 -2.75 -2.84 -1.18
N LEU A 122 -2.58 -2.06 -2.25
CA LEU A 122 -3.69 -1.41 -2.94
C LEU A 122 -3.89 -1.99 -4.34
N ILE A 123 -5.15 -1.97 -4.78
CA ILE A 123 -5.55 -2.23 -6.16
C ILE A 123 -6.23 -0.96 -6.67
N ASP A 124 -5.59 -0.26 -7.60
CA ASP A 124 -6.20 0.85 -8.31
C ASP A 124 -7.08 0.30 -9.44
N LEU A 125 -8.32 0.79 -9.52
CA LEU A 125 -9.35 0.44 -10.49
C LEU A 125 -9.84 1.73 -11.19
N PRO A 126 -9.07 2.29 -12.14
CA PRO A 126 -9.44 3.50 -12.86
C PRO A 126 -10.78 3.35 -13.60
N ALA A 127 -11.40 4.49 -13.91
CA ALA A 127 -12.61 4.54 -14.73
C ALA A 127 -12.35 3.93 -16.11
N LEU A 128 -13.34 3.19 -16.62
CA LEU A 128 -13.29 2.58 -17.94
C LEU A 128 -13.23 3.65 -19.03
N THR A 129 -12.19 3.58 -19.85
CA THR A 129 -12.08 4.39 -21.07
C THR A 129 -12.48 3.57 -22.30
N GLN A 130 -11.92 2.35 -22.46
CA GLN A 130 -12.27 1.36 -23.49
C GLN A 130 -11.92 -0.07 -23.00
N GLY A 131 -12.68 -1.08 -23.43
CA GLY A 131 -12.37 -2.49 -23.15
C GLY A 131 -12.77 -2.97 -21.75
N PRO A 132 -12.20 -4.09 -21.26
CA PRO A 132 -12.41 -4.56 -19.90
C PRO A 132 -11.71 -3.64 -18.89
N ARG A 133 -12.23 -3.59 -17.66
CA ARG A 133 -11.68 -2.74 -16.60
C ARG A 133 -10.25 -3.18 -16.26
N THR A 134 -9.34 -2.23 -16.19
CA THR A 134 -7.95 -2.46 -15.82
C THR A 134 -7.75 -2.35 -14.31
N ALA A 135 -6.77 -3.09 -13.78
CA ALA A 135 -6.39 -3.06 -12.39
C ALA A 135 -4.87 -2.89 -12.26
N TYR A 136 -4.40 -2.12 -11.29
CA TYR A 136 -2.98 -1.93 -11.01
C TYR A 136 -2.68 -2.17 -9.54
N ILE A 137 -1.56 -2.81 -9.24
CA ILE A 137 -1.12 -3.04 -7.86
C ILE A 137 -0.19 -1.93 -7.42
N ILE A 138 -0.39 -1.45 -6.20
CA ILE A 138 0.55 -0.57 -5.51
C ILE A 138 0.92 -1.21 -4.17
N GLN A 139 2.22 -1.49 -3.98
CA GLN A 139 2.71 -2.12 -2.76
C GLN A 139 4.17 -1.76 -2.43
N SER A 140 4.55 -2.03 -1.19
CA SER A 140 5.91 -2.33 -0.75
C SER A 140 5.86 -3.55 0.17
N ASP A 141 6.97 -4.24 0.40
CA ASP A 141 7.02 -5.40 1.28
C ASP A 141 8.33 -5.41 2.09
N LEU A 142 8.24 -5.82 3.36
CA LEU A 142 9.39 -6.03 4.24
C LEU A 142 10.14 -7.33 3.89
N GLY A 143 9.48 -8.30 3.27
CA GLY A 143 10.07 -9.58 2.86
C GLY A 143 10.05 -10.68 3.93
N GLY A 144 9.23 -10.51 4.97
CA GLY A 144 9.09 -11.49 6.05
C GLY A 144 8.19 -12.68 5.71
N GLY A 145 7.32 -12.54 4.70
CA GLY A 145 6.32 -13.53 4.31
C GLY A 145 6.72 -14.36 3.08
N ALA A 146 5.71 -14.79 2.33
CA ALA A 146 5.87 -15.58 1.10
C ALA A 146 6.51 -14.81 -0.07
N LEU A 147 6.49 -13.48 -0.01
CA LEU A 147 7.06 -12.58 -1.02
C LEU A 147 8.42 -12.02 -0.54
N PRO A 148 9.35 -11.72 -1.47
CA PRO A 148 10.60 -11.06 -1.13
C PRO A 148 10.35 -9.57 -0.80
N ALA A 149 11.32 -8.95 -0.12
CA ALA A 149 11.27 -7.52 0.16
C ALA A 149 11.22 -6.71 -1.14
N VAL A 150 10.41 -5.65 -1.17
CA VAL A 150 10.31 -4.74 -2.31
C VAL A 150 10.05 -3.31 -1.85
N ARG A 151 10.85 -2.38 -2.35
CA ARG A 151 10.67 -0.95 -2.09
C ARG A 151 9.54 -0.40 -2.96
N VAL A 152 8.75 0.53 -2.43
CA VAL A 152 7.60 1.10 -3.17
C VAL A 152 8.04 1.79 -4.45
N GLU A 153 9.19 2.46 -4.43
CA GLU A 153 9.75 3.17 -5.58
C GLU A 153 10.13 2.20 -6.71
N ASP A 154 10.75 1.07 -6.35
CA ASP A 154 11.13 0.01 -7.29
C ASP A 154 9.88 -0.69 -7.86
N TRP A 155 8.88 -0.97 -7.01
CA TRP A 155 7.60 -1.52 -7.44
C TRP A 155 6.91 -0.60 -8.45
N ILE A 156 6.74 0.68 -8.11
CA ILE A 156 6.07 1.65 -8.99
C ILE A 156 6.83 1.80 -10.32
N SER A 157 8.16 1.84 -10.29
CA SER A 157 8.98 1.99 -11.49
C SER A 157 8.91 0.80 -12.44
N ARG A 158 8.65 -0.42 -11.94
CA ARG A 158 8.71 -1.65 -12.75
C ARG A 158 7.35 -2.27 -13.03
N ARG A 159 6.41 -2.14 -12.08
CA ARG A 159 5.10 -2.81 -12.08
C ARG A 159 3.92 -1.86 -11.82
N GLY A 160 4.15 -0.63 -11.35
CA GLY A 160 3.06 0.31 -11.01
C GLY A 160 2.18 0.75 -12.18
N SER A 161 2.61 0.53 -13.42
CA SER A 161 1.83 0.77 -14.64
C SER A 161 1.57 -0.50 -15.47
N ASP A 162 1.92 -1.67 -14.93
CA ASP A 162 1.69 -2.96 -15.55
C ASP A 162 0.31 -3.49 -15.11
N PRO A 163 -0.67 -3.58 -16.01
CA PRO A 163 -2.03 -4.00 -15.65
C PRO A 163 -2.05 -5.47 -15.21
N VAL A 164 -2.91 -5.76 -14.23
CA VAL A 164 -3.16 -7.11 -13.72
C VAL A 164 -4.55 -7.57 -14.17
N SER A 165 -4.65 -8.87 -14.48
CA SER A 165 -5.91 -9.50 -14.85
C SER A 165 -6.90 -9.51 -13.68
N LEU A 166 -8.13 -9.05 -13.92
CA LEU A 166 -9.20 -9.16 -12.94
C LEU A 166 -9.51 -10.62 -12.59
N ASP A 167 -9.36 -11.54 -13.53
CA ASP A 167 -9.60 -12.97 -13.27
C ASP A 167 -8.53 -13.57 -12.35
N GLU A 168 -7.27 -13.12 -12.47
CA GLU A 168 -6.20 -13.52 -11.55
C GLU A 168 -6.41 -12.91 -10.16
N LEU A 169 -6.86 -11.66 -10.08
CA LEU A 169 -7.25 -11.02 -8.81
C LEU A 169 -8.43 -11.75 -8.16
N ASN A 170 -9.44 -12.15 -8.92
CA ASN A 170 -10.57 -12.93 -8.43
C ASN A 170 -10.11 -14.27 -7.83
N GLN A 171 -9.14 -14.93 -8.46
CA GLN A 171 -8.55 -16.17 -7.95
C GLN A 171 -7.74 -15.94 -6.66
N LEU A 172 -6.84 -14.95 -6.66
CA LEU A 172 -6.01 -14.62 -5.50
C LEU A 172 -6.88 -14.19 -4.31
N LEU A 173 -7.87 -13.35 -4.54
CA LEU A 173 -8.73 -12.77 -3.51
C LEU A 173 -9.97 -13.63 -3.21
N SER A 174 -9.98 -14.89 -3.66
CA SER A 174 -10.97 -15.87 -3.25
C SER A 174 -10.58 -16.54 -1.94
N LYS A 175 -11.58 -16.91 -1.14
CA LYS A 175 -11.39 -17.78 0.05
C LYS A 175 -10.80 -19.14 -0.34
N ASP A 176 -11.04 -19.60 -1.57
CA ASP A 176 -10.54 -20.87 -2.08
C ASP A 176 -9.09 -20.85 -2.54
N PHE A 177 -8.43 -19.68 -2.59
CA PHE A 177 -6.99 -19.59 -2.86
C PHE A 177 -6.17 -20.51 -1.93
N SER A 178 -6.55 -20.58 -0.65
CA SER A 178 -5.91 -21.43 0.38
C SER A 178 -5.94 -22.93 0.05
N LYS A 179 -6.86 -23.37 -0.81
CA LYS A 179 -7.06 -24.76 -1.22
C LYS A 179 -6.52 -25.06 -2.61
N MET A 180 -6.02 -24.05 -3.33
CA MET A 180 -5.45 -24.23 -4.65
C MET A 180 -4.15 -25.05 -4.57
N PRO A 181 -3.79 -25.78 -5.64
CA PRO A 181 -2.49 -26.44 -5.72
C PRO A 181 -1.33 -25.45 -5.53
N ASP A 182 -0.27 -25.92 -4.87
CA ASP A 182 0.96 -25.16 -4.57
C ASP A 182 1.51 -24.39 -5.77
N ASP A 183 1.58 -25.03 -6.95
CA ASP A 183 2.10 -24.41 -8.16
C ASP A 183 1.19 -23.30 -8.70
N VAL A 184 -0.13 -23.46 -8.55
CA VAL A 184 -1.13 -22.43 -8.91
C VAL A 184 -1.03 -21.24 -7.97
N GLN A 185 -0.95 -21.46 -6.66
CA GLN A 185 -0.75 -20.39 -5.68
C GLN A 185 0.53 -19.60 -5.97
N THR A 186 1.63 -20.32 -6.19
CA THR A 186 2.95 -19.73 -6.49
C THR A 186 2.90 -18.87 -7.75
N ARG A 187 2.30 -19.36 -8.84
CA ARG A 187 2.19 -18.60 -10.10
C ARG A 187 1.27 -17.39 -9.98
N LEU A 188 0.15 -17.50 -9.26
CA LEU A 188 -0.75 -16.37 -9.02
C LEU A 188 -0.04 -15.25 -8.23
N LEU A 189 0.63 -15.60 -7.13
CA LEU A 189 1.40 -14.65 -6.34
C LEU A 189 2.53 -14.02 -7.15
N ALA A 190 3.22 -14.81 -7.98
CA ALA A 190 4.28 -14.30 -8.85
C ALA A 190 3.72 -13.30 -9.86
N SER A 191 2.65 -13.67 -10.57
CA SER A 191 2.03 -12.81 -11.59
C SER A 191 1.59 -11.47 -11.01
N ILE A 192 0.93 -11.49 -9.85
CA ILE A 192 0.29 -10.30 -9.28
C ILE A 192 1.26 -9.48 -8.41
N LEU A 193 2.04 -10.12 -7.55
CA LEU A 193 2.73 -9.47 -6.43
C LEU A 193 4.26 -9.58 -6.45
N GLN A 194 4.88 -10.37 -7.33
CA GLN A 194 6.34 -10.47 -7.40
C GLN A 194 6.89 -9.58 -8.53
N ILE A 195 7.90 -8.75 -8.23
CA ILE A 195 8.34 -7.65 -9.12
C ILE A 195 8.80 -8.08 -10.53
N ASP A 196 9.33 -9.29 -10.68
CA ASP A 196 9.83 -9.89 -11.93
C ASP A 196 8.86 -10.92 -12.55
N LYS A 197 7.69 -11.16 -11.91
CA LYS A 197 6.79 -12.29 -12.22
C LYS A 197 7.47 -13.66 -12.15
N ASP A 198 8.47 -13.83 -11.29
CA ASP A 198 9.26 -15.07 -11.11
C ASP A 198 8.68 -15.97 -9.99
N PRO A 199 8.12 -17.15 -10.31
CA PRO A 199 7.62 -18.10 -9.32
C PRO A 199 8.67 -18.60 -8.32
N HIS A 200 9.95 -18.64 -8.70
CA HIS A 200 11.03 -19.12 -7.81
C HIS A 200 11.34 -18.16 -6.66
N LYS A 201 10.80 -16.94 -6.70
CA LYS A 201 10.94 -15.93 -5.66
C LYS A 201 9.79 -15.97 -4.65
N VAL A 202 8.80 -16.84 -4.85
CA VAL A 202 7.65 -17.01 -3.96
C VAL A 202 7.84 -18.26 -3.12
N ASP A 203 7.69 -18.12 -1.80
CA ASP A 203 7.75 -19.23 -0.85
C ASP A 203 6.40 -19.42 -0.16
N ILE A 204 5.52 -20.21 -0.78
CA ILE A 204 4.16 -20.46 -0.29
C ILE A 204 4.11 -21.17 1.08
N LYS A 205 5.22 -21.77 1.54
CA LYS A 205 5.28 -22.42 2.87
C LYS A 205 5.17 -21.40 4.01
N LYS A 206 5.40 -20.12 3.70
CA LYS A 206 5.25 -19.01 4.64
C LYS A 206 3.83 -18.41 4.65
N LEU A 207 2.89 -18.98 3.89
CA LEU A 207 1.49 -18.56 3.94
C LEU A 207 0.83 -19.01 5.24
N HIS A 208 -0.07 -18.16 5.74
CA HIS A 208 -1.00 -18.50 6.81
C HIS A 208 -2.32 -18.93 6.18
N LEU A 209 -2.51 -20.22 5.91
CA LEU A 209 -3.68 -20.70 5.13
C LEU A 209 -5.03 -20.37 5.80
N ASP A 210 -5.06 -20.24 7.13
CA ASP A 210 -6.23 -19.83 7.91
C ASP A 210 -6.37 -18.29 8.05
N GLY A 211 -5.45 -17.55 7.45
CA GLY A 211 -5.42 -16.09 7.47
C GLY A 211 -6.68 -15.49 6.83
N LYS A 212 -7.23 -14.45 7.46
CA LYS A 212 -8.41 -13.77 6.93
C LYS A 212 -8.04 -12.82 5.81
N LEU A 213 -8.75 -12.92 4.69
CA LEU A 213 -8.74 -11.89 3.65
C LEU A 213 -9.81 -10.85 3.96
N ARG A 214 -9.41 -9.57 3.97
CA ARG A 214 -10.30 -8.43 4.20
C ARG A 214 -9.98 -7.34 3.19
N PHE A 215 -10.98 -6.72 2.58
CA PHE A 215 -10.75 -5.59 1.68
C PHE A 215 -11.87 -4.55 1.78
N ALA A 216 -11.56 -3.31 1.40
CA ALA A 216 -12.53 -2.23 1.29
C ALA A 216 -12.20 -1.42 0.02
N SER A 217 -13.21 -0.88 -0.66
CA SER A 217 -13.00 0.01 -1.79
C SER A 217 -13.52 1.40 -1.50
N HIS A 218 -12.86 2.42 -2.05
CA HIS A 218 -13.32 3.79 -1.97
C HIS A 218 -13.24 4.45 -3.36
N GLU A 219 -14.27 5.20 -3.74
CA GLU A 219 -14.25 6.02 -4.96
C GLU A 219 -13.21 7.14 -4.81
N TYR A 220 -12.54 7.52 -5.89
CA TYR A 220 -11.68 8.70 -5.85
C TYR A 220 -11.77 9.55 -7.13
N ASP A 221 -11.57 10.85 -6.95
CA ASP A 221 -11.41 11.81 -8.04
C ASP A 221 -9.92 11.89 -8.43
N PHE A 222 -9.61 11.54 -9.68
CA PHE A 222 -8.24 11.56 -10.18
C PHE A 222 -7.58 12.95 -10.09
N ARG A 223 -8.35 14.04 -10.26
CA ARG A 223 -7.84 15.41 -10.10
C ARG A 223 -7.47 15.71 -8.65
N GLN A 224 -8.23 15.16 -7.69
CA GLN A 224 -7.90 15.28 -6.27
C GLN A 224 -6.63 14.52 -5.92
N PHE A 225 -6.50 13.28 -6.39
CA PHE A 225 -5.26 12.52 -6.25
C PHE A 225 -4.06 13.29 -6.84
N GLN A 226 -4.20 13.84 -8.05
CA GLN A 226 -3.15 14.65 -8.68
C GLN A 226 -2.76 15.86 -7.83
N ARG A 227 -3.73 16.59 -7.28
CA ARG A 227 -3.49 17.76 -6.42
C ARG A 227 -2.74 17.36 -5.14
N ASN A 228 -3.16 16.27 -4.48
CA ASN A 228 -2.50 15.80 -3.27
C ASN A 228 -1.08 15.31 -3.56
N ALA A 229 -0.88 14.60 -4.68
CA ALA A 229 0.44 14.17 -5.13
C ALA A 229 1.36 15.36 -5.46
N GLN A 230 0.83 16.43 -6.06
CA GLN A 230 1.56 17.68 -6.30
C GLN A 230 1.94 18.39 -5.01
N TYR A 231 1.08 18.39 -3.99
CA TYR A 231 1.43 18.91 -2.66
C TYR A 231 2.67 18.21 -2.12
N VAL A 232 2.65 16.87 -2.05
CA VAL A 232 3.80 16.09 -1.55
C VAL A 232 5.04 16.31 -2.41
N ALA A 233 4.91 16.29 -3.74
CA ALA A 233 6.05 16.45 -4.64
C ALA A 233 6.63 17.87 -4.65
N GLY A 234 5.87 18.88 -4.21
CA GLY A 234 6.27 20.28 -4.18
C GLY A 234 7.00 20.71 -2.90
N LEU A 235 7.22 19.80 -1.94
CA LEU A 235 7.86 20.12 -0.65
C LEU A 235 9.40 20.21 -0.70
N GLY A 236 10.00 19.94 -1.87
CA GLY A 236 11.46 19.84 -2.05
C GLY A 236 11.99 18.46 -1.69
#